data_AF-A0A285PYZ4-F1
#
_entry.id   AF-A0A285PYZ4-F1
#
_cell.length_a   1.000
_cell.length_b   1.000
_cell.length_c   1.000
_cell.angle_alpha   90.00
_cell.angle_beta   90.00
_cell.angle_gamma   90.00
#
_symmetry.space_group_name_H-M   'P 1'
#
loop_
_entity.id
_entity.type
_entity.pdbx_description
1 polymer ?
#
loop_
_entity_poly.entity_id
_entity_poly.type
_entity_poly.pdbx_seq_one_letter_code
_entity_poly.pdbx_strand_id
1 'polypeptide(L)'
;MNRLKKEEARAYQKAREGLSEADIKRVNEEDARNQQISQLARTLHFELFPEESDNQLDSISDAADRRRGINPMNAEYTAKVNARREELGVSPLGPNGMPTNNDSWDFAYREARNQVTRSETI
;
A
#
# COMPACT_ATOMS: atom_id res chain seq x y z
N MET A 1 -7.61 6.99 -26.34
CA MET A 1 -7.97 6.99 -24.91
C MET A 1 -8.93 5.83 -24.64
N ASN A 2 -8.63 4.94 -23.69
CA ASN A 2 -9.48 3.79 -23.36
C ASN A 2 -10.70 4.23 -22.51
N ARG A 3 -11.66 3.31 -22.26
CA ARG A 3 -12.89 3.62 -21.51
C ARG A 3 -12.60 4.11 -20.09
N LEU A 4 -11.68 3.45 -19.38
CA LEU A 4 -11.28 3.81 -18.02
C LEU A 4 -10.79 5.27 -17.94
N LYS A 5 -9.85 5.66 -18.81
CA LYS A 5 -9.34 7.03 -18.85
C LYS A 5 -10.40 8.07 -19.18
N LYS A 6 -11.43 7.70 -19.97
CA LYS A 6 -12.58 8.58 -20.22
C LYS A 6 -13.45 8.75 -18.98
N GLU A 7 -13.65 7.69 -18.20
CA GLU A 7 -14.42 7.74 -16.95
C GLU A 7 -13.67 8.55 -15.88
N GLU A 8 -12.36 8.35 -15.74
CA GLU A 8 -11.49 9.15 -14.87
C GLU A 8 -11.52 10.64 -15.24
N ALA A 9 -11.39 10.98 -16.53
CA ALA A 9 -11.46 12.37 -16.99
C ALA A 9 -12.82 13.02 -16.71
N ARG A 10 -13.93 12.26 -16.86
CA ARG A 10 -15.28 12.73 -16.52
C ARG A 10 -15.42 12.97 -15.01
N ALA A 11 -14.93 12.06 -14.18
CA ALA A 11 -14.96 12.22 -12.73
C ALA A 11 -14.13 13.44 -12.29
N TYR A 12 -12.94 13.61 -12.88
CA TYR A 12 -12.07 14.76 -12.66
C TYR A 12 -12.77 16.09 -12.98
N GLN A 13 -13.41 16.17 -14.15
CA GLN A 13 -14.16 17.35 -14.59
C GLN A 13 -15.35 17.63 -13.67
N LYS A 14 -16.15 16.61 -13.35
CA LYS A 14 -17.30 16.73 -12.46
C LYS A 14 -16.93 17.22 -11.05
N ALA A 15 -15.79 16.78 -10.52
CA ALA A 15 -15.30 17.21 -9.21
C ALA A 15 -14.88 18.70 -9.17
N ARG A 16 -14.69 19.33 -10.33
CA ARG A 16 -14.21 20.72 -10.47
C ARG A 16 -15.26 21.66 -11.06
N GLU A 17 -16.42 21.11 -11.42
CA GLU A 17 -17.53 21.87 -11.97
C GLU A 17 -18.07 22.85 -10.92
N GLY A 18 -18.12 24.14 -11.26
CA GLY A 18 -18.63 25.19 -10.38
C GLY A 18 -17.66 25.67 -9.29
N LEU A 19 -16.42 25.16 -9.24
CA LEU A 19 -15.38 25.67 -8.34
C LEU A 19 -14.72 26.93 -8.90
N SER A 20 -14.24 27.80 -8.00
CA SER A 20 -13.41 28.93 -8.36
C SER A 20 -12.02 28.46 -8.83
N GLU A 21 -11.30 29.28 -9.60
CA GLU A 21 -9.92 28.96 -10.01
C GLU A 21 -9.00 28.69 -8.82
N ALA A 22 -9.18 29.43 -7.72
CA ALA A 22 -8.44 29.24 -6.48
C ALA A 22 -8.76 27.89 -5.81
N ASP A 23 -10.03 27.49 -5.81
CA ASP A 23 -10.45 26.19 -5.27
C ASP A 23 -9.94 25.03 -6.13
N ILE A 24 -10.01 25.16 -7.46
CA ILE A 24 -9.45 24.16 -8.39
C ILE A 24 -7.95 24.00 -8.14
N LYS A 25 -7.21 25.10 -7.97
CA LYS A 25 -5.78 25.06 -7.67
C LYS A 25 -5.50 24.31 -6.36
N ARG A 26 -6.23 24.64 -5.28
CA ARG A 26 -6.09 23.98 -3.98
C ARG A 26 -6.37 22.48 -4.06
N VAL A 27 -7.44 22.08 -4.75
CA VAL A 27 -7.81 20.68 -4.94
C VAL A 27 -6.74 19.94 -5.75
N ASN A 28 -6.21 20.55 -6.82
CA ASN A 28 -5.15 19.96 -7.61
C ASN A 28 -3.85 19.77 -6.81
N GLU A 29 -3.48 20.73 -5.96
CA GLU A 29 -2.33 20.61 -5.06
C GLU A 29 -2.54 19.48 -4.02
N GLU A 30 -3.74 19.35 -3.48
CA GLU A 30 -4.09 18.26 -2.56
C GLU A 30 -4.06 16.89 -3.23
N ASP A 31 -4.63 16.78 -4.43
CA ASP A 31 -4.58 15.56 -5.24
C ASP A 31 -3.13 15.16 -5.56
N ALA A 32 -2.28 16.13 -5.92
CA ALA A 32 -0.87 15.90 -6.19
C ALA A 32 -0.12 15.40 -4.93
N ARG A 33 -0.36 16.01 -3.76
CA ARG A 33 0.19 15.55 -2.47
C ARG A 33 -0.27 14.13 -2.14
N ASN A 34 -1.56 13.85 -2.27
CA ASN A 34 -2.12 12.53 -2.00
C ASN A 34 -1.56 11.47 -2.96
N GLN A 35 -1.32 11.83 -4.22
CA GLN A 35 -0.67 10.96 -5.19
C GLN A 35 0.78 10.68 -4.82
N GLN A 36 1.54 11.69 -4.40
CA GLN A 36 2.92 11.54 -3.92
C GLN A 36 2.99 10.63 -2.68
N ILE A 37 2.13 10.85 -1.68
CA ILE A 37 2.02 10.00 -0.48
C ILE A 37 1.71 8.56 -0.90
N SER A 38 0.73 8.36 -1.79
CA SER A 38 0.32 7.02 -2.22
C SER A 38 1.42 6.29 -2.99
N GLN A 39 2.22 7.00 -3.79
CA GLN A 39 3.37 6.41 -4.49
C GLN A 39 4.47 5.99 -3.51
N LEU A 40 4.83 6.86 -2.57
CA LEU A 40 5.83 6.56 -1.56
C LEU A 40 5.37 5.42 -0.64
N ALA A 41 4.10 5.40 -0.24
CA ALA A 41 3.53 4.33 0.59
C ALA A 41 3.67 2.95 -0.07
N ARG A 42 3.46 2.86 -1.39
CA ARG A 42 3.69 1.60 -2.13
C ARG A 42 5.14 1.18 -2.08
N THR A 43 6.07 2.10 -2.34
CA THR A 43 7.51 1.80 -2.27
C THR A 43 7.90 1.31 -0.89
N LEU A 44 7.51 2.04 0.17
CA LEU A 44 7.79 1.64 1.55
C LEU A 44 7.16 0.30 1.91
N HIS A 45 5.93 0.03 1.46
CA HIS A 45 5.26 -1.25 1.72
C HIS A 45 6.03 -2.42 1.09
N PHE A 46 6.46 -2.28 -0.17
CA PHE A 46 7.29 -3.31 -0.84
C PHE A 46 8.65 -3.50 -0.16
N GLU A 47 9.29 -2.43 0.30
CA GLU A 47 10.61 -2.50 0.94
C GLU A 47 10.54 -3.08 2.37
N LEU A 48 9.53 -2.69 3.15
CA LEU A 48 9.39 -3.07 4.55
C LEU A 48 8.67 -4.41 4.73
N PHE A 49 7.77 -4.77 3.82
CA PHE A 49 6.96 -5.99 3.87
C PHE A 49 7.02 -6.80 2.56
N PRO A 50 8.21 -7.13 2.04
CA PRO A 50 8.36 -7.86 0.77
C PRO A 50 7.64 -9.22 0.76
N GLU A 51 7.53 -9.88 1.92
CA GLU A 51 6.85 -11.15 2.10
C GLU A 51 5.38 -11.14 1.65
N GLU A 52 4.71 -9.98 1.69
CA GLU A 52 3.29 -9.88 1.36
C GLU A 52 3.03 -10.00 -0.15
N SER A 53 4.10 -9.95 -0.95
CA SER A 53 4.03 -10.14 -2.41
C SER A 53 4.51 -11.53 -2.86
N ASP A 54 5.04 -12.36 -1.95
CA ASP A 54 5.57 -13.68 -2.30
C ASP A 54 4.50 -14.58 -2.96
N ASN A 55 3.24 -14.45 -2.51
CA ASN A 55 2.13 -15.22 -3.04
C ASN A 55 1.82 -14.95 -4.53
N GLN A 56 2.30 -13.83 -5.08
CA GLN A 56 2.11 -13.50 -6.50
C GLN A 56 2.93 -14.41 -7.42
N LEU A 57 3.99 -15.02 -6.88
CA LEU A 57 4.88 -15.94 -7.57
C LEU A 57 4.76 -17.37 -7.03
N ASP A 58 3.72 -17.66 -6.23
CA ASP A 58 3.44 -19.00 -5.73
C ASP A 58 3.30 -19.98 -6.90
N SER A 59 3.88 -21.16 -6.73
CA SER A 59 3.51 -22.29 -7.58
C SER A 59 2.06 -22.73 -7.30
N ILE A 60 1.51 -23.58 -8.17
CA ILE A 60 0.18 -24.18 -7.92
C ILE A 60 0.15 -24.92 -6.58
N SER A 61 1.28 -25.53 -6.18
CA SER A 61 1.42 -26.25 -4.91
C SER A 61 1.39 -25.28 -3.73
N ASP A 62 2.20 -24.23 -3.76
CA ASP A 62 2.29 -23.24 -2.68
C ASP A 62 0.94 -22.56 -2.46
N ALA A 63 0.27 -22.17 -3.56
CA ALA A 63 -1.07 -21.61 -3.50
C ALA A 63 -2.09 -22.61 -2.91
N ALA A 64 -1.94 -23.90 -3.15
CA ALA A 64 -2.80 -24.94 -2.57
C ALA A 64 -2.55 -25.12 -1.06
N ASP A 65 -1.30 -25.06 -0.64
CA ASP A 65 -0.92 -25.15 0.77
C ASP A 65 -1.44 -23.94 1.56
N ARG A 66 -1.31 -22.72 1.02
CA ARG A 66 -1.90 -21.52 1.63
C ARG A 66 -3.41 -21.63 1.80
N ARG A 67 -4.13 -22.17 0.81
CA ARG A 67 -5.58 -22.43 0.89
C ARG A 67 -5.95 -23.43 1.99
N ARG A 68 -5.03 -24.33 2.36
CA ARG A 68 -5.19 -25.28 3.47
C ARG A 68 -4.72 -24.72 4.82
N GLY A 69 -4.30 -23.46 4.87
CA GLY A 69 -3.77 -22.86 6.09
C GLY A 69 -2.31 -23.20 6.39
N ILE A 70 -1.58 -23.71 5.40
CA ILE A 70 -0.17 -24.10 5.52
C ILE A 70 0.68 -23.00 4.88
N ASN A 71 1.65 -22.47 5.61
CA ASN A 71 2.61 -21.51 5.08
C ASN A 71 3.70 -22.25 4.28
N PRO A 72 3.83 -22.02 2.97
CA PRO A 72 4.88 -22.63 2.15
C PRO A 72 6.26 -22.00 2.41
N MET A 73 6.32 -20.85 3.08
CA MET A 73 7.57 -20.17 3.39
C MET A 73 8.37 -20.92 4.47
N ASN A 74 9.68 -20.81 4.38
CA ASN A 74 10.60 -21.35 5.39
C ASN A 74 10.28 -20.79 6.79
N ALA A 75 10.36 -21.65 7.81
CA ALA A 75 10.02 -21.30 9.19
C ALA A 75 10.96 -20.25 9.80
N GLU A 76 12.26 -20.33 9.52
CA GLU A 76 13.26 -19.35 9.98
C GLU A 76 13.03 -17.99 9.33
N TYR A 77 12.73 -17.96 8.02
CA TYR A 77 12.36 -16.73 7.31
C TYR A 77 11.09 -16.11 7.90
N THR A 78 10.06 -16.93 8.13
CA THR A 78 8.79 -16.48 8.73
C THR A 78 9.01 -15.90 10.13
N ALA A 79 9.85 -16.52 10.96
CA ALA A 79 10.20 -16.01 12.28
C ALA A 79 10.91 -14.65 12.21
N LYS A 80 11.89 -14.50 11.31
CA LYS A 80 12.60 -13.24 11.08
C LYS A 80 11.66 -12.12 10.64
N VAL A 81 10.76 -12.42 9.72
CA VAL A 81 9.76 -11.47 9.21
C VAL A 81 8.79 -11.06 10.32
N ASN A 82 8.26 -12.02 11.08
CA ASN A 82 7.34 -11.72 12.18
C ASN A 82 8.00 -10.87 13.28
N ALA A 83 9.27 -11.10 13.60
CA ALA A 83 10.01 -10.26 14.53
C ALA A 83 10.12 -8.81 14.02
N ARG A 84 10.44 -8.60 12.73
CA ARG A 84 10.45 -7.26 12.13
C ARG A 84 9.06 -6.62 12.15
N ARG A 85 8.00 -7.38 11.86
CA ARG A 85 6.61 -6.85 11.91
C ARG A 85 6.27 -6.40 13.33
N GLU A 86 6.61 -7.20 14.34
CA GLU A 86 6.41 -6.86 15.74
C GLU A 86 7.15 -5.59 16.16
N GLU A 87 8.42 -5.43 15.76
CA GLU A 87 9.22 -4.20 16.01
C GLU A 87 8.56 -2.94 15.43
N LEU A 88 7.83 -3.08 14.31
CA LEU A 88 7.10 -1.99 13.65
C LEU A 88 5.67 -1.81 14.20
N GLY A 89 5.24 -2.63 15.15
CA GLY A 89 3.87 -2.64 15.68
C GLY A 89 2.83 -3.19 14.70
N VAL A 90 3.26 -4.08 13.80
CA VAL A 90 2.47 -4.73 12.76
C VAL A 90 2.23 -6.19 13.17
N SER A 91 1.02 -6.69 12.90
CA SER A 91 0.59 -8.04 13.25
C SER A 91 1.44 -9.09 12.54
N PRO A 92 1.76 -10.21 13.18
CA PRO A 92 2.48 -11.31 12.54
C PRO A 92 1.65 -11.91 11.38
N LEU A 93 2.33 -12.60 10.48
CA LEU A 93 1.67 -13.37 9.44
C LEU A 93 0.79 -14.48 10.04
N GLY A 94 -0.31 -14.78 9.35
CA GLY A 94 -1.18 -15.89 9.69
C GLY A 94 -0.56 -17.26 9.39
N PRO A 95 -1.26 -18.35 9.75
CA PRO A 95 -0.78 -19.73 9.54
C PRO A 95 -0.47 -20.09 8.09
N ASN A 96 -1.08 -19.39 7.13
CA ASN A 96 -0.84 -19.53 5.69
C ASN A 96 0.26 -18.59 5.14
N GLY A 97 0.95 -17.86 6.02
CA GLY A 97 1.98 -16.90 5.62
C GLY A 97 1.44 -15.64 4.96
N MET A 98 0.17 -15.31 5.16
CA MET A 98 -0.47 -14.08 4.63
C MET A 98 -0.70 -13.07 5.76
N PRO A 99 -0.74 -11.75 5.46
CA PRO A 99 -1.13 -10.76 6.44
C PRO A 99 -2.56 -11.00 6.94
N THR A 100 -2.80 -10.78 8.22
CA THR A 100 -4.11 -11.02 8.87
C THR A 100 -5.05 -9.82 8.81
N ASN A 101 -4.52 -8.64 8.51
CA ASN A 101 -5.23 -7.37 8.40
C ASN A 101 -4.40 -6.39 7.53
N ASN A 102 -4.76 -5.10 7.52
CA ASN A 102 -4.16 -4.08 6.66
C ASN A 102 -3.08 -3.23 7.38
N ASP A 103 -2.60 -3.64 8.55
CA ASP A 103 -1.75 -2.79 9.38
C ASP A 103 -0.36 -2.49 8.80
N SER A 104 0.19 -3.39 7.98
CA SER A 104 1.42 -3.15 7.23
C SER A 104 1.26 -2.02 6.20
N TRP A 105 0.13 -1.99 5.50
CA TRP A 105 -0.21 -0.90 4.59
C TRP A 105 -0.45 0.41 5.35
N ASP A 106 -1.19 0.35 6.46
CA ASP A 106 -1.47 1.52 7.29
C ASP A 106 -0.16 2.11 7.88
N PHE A 107 0.78 1.24 8.26
CA PHE A 107 2.13 1.63 8.65
C PHE A 107 2.84 2.37 7.52
N ALA A 108 2.93 1.76 6.33
CA ALA A 108 3.62 2.33 5.18
C ALA A 108 3.00 3.66 4.73
N TYR A 109 1.67 3.77 4.74
CA TYR A 109 0.96 4.99 4.39
C TYR A 109 1.19 6.12 5.39
N ARG A 110 1.16 5.80 6.69
CA ARG A 110 1.46 6.76 7.75
C ARG A 110 2.89 7.28 7.65
N GLU A 111 3.85 6.39 7.40
CA GLU A 111 5.25 6.77 7.25
C GLU A 111 5.48 7.64 6.01
N ALA A 112 4.88 7.25 4.87
CA ALA A 112 4.91 8.07 3.65
C ALA A 112 4.35 9.48 3.88
N ARG A 113 3.20 9.58 4.57
CA ARG A 113 2.60 10.86 4.92
C ARG A 113 3.52 11.71 5.78
N ASN A 114 4.13 11.13 6.82
CA ASN A 114 5.06 11.83 7.69
C ASN A 114 6.27 12.38 6.92
N GLN A 115 6.81 11.60 5.97
CA GLN A 115 7.95 12.02 5.16
C GLN A 115 7.62 13.13 4.17
N VAL A 116 6.44 13.08 3.52
CA VAL A 116 5.97 14.14 2.63
C VAL A 116 5.74 15.42 3.42
N THR A 117 5.02 15.37 4.55
CA THR A 117 4.78 16.55 5.39
C THR A 117 6.07 17.15 5.96
N ARG A 118 7.04 16.32 6.37
CA ARG A 118 8.34 16.81 6.85
C ARG A 118 9.12 17.53 5.75
N SER A 119 9.06 17.03 4.52
CA SER A 119 9.72 17.65 3.35
C SER A 119 9.12 19.00 2.97
N GLU A 120 7.86 19.26 3.31
CA GLU A 120 7.19 20.55 3.07
C GLU A 120 7.56 21.63 4.11
N THR A 121 8.14 21.23 5.25
CA THR A 121 8.46 22.12 6.37
C THR A 121 9.92 22.61 6.33
N ILE A 122 10.75 22.08 5.43
CA ILE A 122 12.18 22.41 5.25
C ILE A 122 12.34 23.28 3.99
#